data_AF-A0A350W4S7-F1
#
_entry.id   AF-A0A350W4S7-F1
#
_cell.length_a   1.000
_cell.length_b   1.000
_cell.length_c   1.000
_cell.angle_alpha   90.00
_cell.angle_beta   90.00
_cell.angle_gamma   90.00
#
_symmetry.space_group_name_H-M   'P 1'
#
loop_
_entity.id
_entity.type
_entity.pdbx_description
1 polymer ?
#
loop_
_entity_poly.entity_id
_entity_poly.type
_entity_poly.pdbx_seq_one_letter_code
_entity_poly.pdbx_strand_id
1 'polypeptide(L)'
;MIIILTVIFAVAMGYLEAAVVVYLRELYYPSGFYISQKIKFPFIKFGPVAELKLFSKKIILTELGRELSTLIMLLSFAMIVGNSSAARIAYFLLAFGIWDIFYYIFLKIILNWPESFNTTDVFFLIPTPWLGPVWLPILCSVIIIIISFLILL
;
A
#
# COMPACT_ATOMS: atom_id res chain seq x y z
N MET A 1 -21.88 9.67 -7.53
CA MET A 1 -20.85 10.04 -8.52
C MET A 1 -19.46 10.16 -7.91
N ILE A 2 -19.25 10.99 -6.86
CA ILE A 2 -17.92 11.19 -6.24
C ILE A 2 -17.31 9.88 -5.72
N ILE A 3 -18.06 9.05 -4.99
CA ILE A 3 -17.58 7.75 -4.50
C ILE A 3 -17.04 6.87 -5.64
N ILE A 4 -17.75 6.80 -6.76
CA ILE A 4 -17.32 6.00 -7.93
C ILE A 4 -16.01 6.55 -8.50
N LEU A 5 -15.90 7.88 -8.64
CA LEU A 5 -14.67 8.53 -9.11
C LEU A 5 -13.51 8.31 -8.13
N THR A 6 -13.77 8.31 -6.82
CA THR A 6 -12.77 7.96 -5.80
C THR A 6 -12.27 6.54 -5.96
N VAL A 7 -13.17 5.57 -6.20
CA VAL A 7 -12.78 4.19 -6.46
C VAL A 7 -11.93 4.09 -7.72
N ILE A 8 -12.36 4.70 -8.83
CA ILE A 8 -11.58 4.70 -10.09
C ILE A 8 -10.20 5.31 -9.89
N PHE A 9 -10.12 6.46 -9.21
CA PHE A 9 -8.86 7.13 -8.87
C PHE A 9 -7.95 6.21 -8.05
N ALA A 10 -8.47 5.61 -6.98
CA ALA A 10 -7.70 4.76 -6.08
C ALA A 10 -7.20 3.48 -6.78
N VAL A 11 -8.02 2.86 -7.64
CA VAL A 11 -7.63 1.71 -8.46
C VAL A 11 -6.48 2.10 -9.40
N ALA A 12 -6.61 3.20 -10.13
CA ALA A 12 -5.56 3.66 -11.05
C ALA A 12 -4.25 3.98 -10.30
N MET A 13 -4.35 4.60 -9.13
CA MET A 13 -3.20 4.89 -8.28
C MET A 13 -2.55 3.60 -7.74
N GLY A 14 -3.35 2.57 -7.43
CA GLY A 14 -2.86 1.26 -7.00
C GLY A 14 -2.03 0.57 -8.09
N TYR A 15 -2.42 0.73 -9.36
CA TYR A 15 -1.63 0.24 -10.48
C TYR A 15 -0.31 0.98 -10.63
N LEU A 16 -0.31 2.31 -10.49
CA LEU A 16 0.91 3.12 -10.58
C LEU A 16 1.96 2.69 -9.55
N GLU A 17 1.50 2.43 -8.34
CA GLU A 17 2.31 1.95 -7.22
C GLU A 17 2.83 0.52 -7.46
N ALA A 18 1.96 -0.38 -7.93
CA ALA A 18 2.35 -1.73 -8.30
C ALA A 18 3.40 -1.74 -9.43
N ALA A 19 3.27 -0.86 -10.43
CA ALA A 19 4.22 -0.74 -11.54
C ALA A 19 5.62 -0.34 -11.06
N VAL A 20 5.73 0.57 -10.09
CA VAL A 20 7.03 0.91 -9.48
C VAL A 20 7.66 -0.32 -8.82
N VAL A 21 6.87 -1.09 -8.05
CA VAL A 21 7.37 -2.31 -7.39
C VAL A 21 7.76 -3.38 -8.40
N VAL A 22 7.02 -3.53 -9.50
CA VAL A 22 7.41 -4.40 -10.62
C VAL A 22 8.80 -4.00 -11.14
N TYR A 23 9.02 -2.72 -11.45
CA TYR A 23 10.32 -2.25 -11.92
C TYR A 23 11.44 -2.47 -10.89
N LEU A 24 11.20 -2.19 -9.60
CA LEU A 24 12.18 -2.44 -8.56
C LEU A 24 12.54 -3.92 -8.45
N ARG A 25 11.56 -4.83 -8.58
CA ARG A 25 11.79 -6.27 -8.54
C ARG A 25 12.57 -6.76 -9.74
N GLU A 26 12.23 -6.31 -10.94
CA GLU A 26 12.99 -6.66 -12.16
C GLU A 26 14.45 -6.18 -12.07
N LEU A 27 14.69 -4.98 -11.53
CA LEU A 27 16.02 -4.38 -11.49
C LEU A 27 16.92 -4.93 -10.36
N TYR A 28 16.35 -5.24 -9.19
CA TYR A 28 17.12 -5.57 -7.98
C TYR A 28 16.91 -7.00 -7.47
N TYR A 29 15.83 -7.67 -7.89
CA TYR A 29 15.46 -9.01 -7.43
C TYR A 29 15.12 -9.92 -8.62
N PRO A 30 16.03 -10.12 -9.59
CA PRO A 30 15.75 -10.89 -10.81
C PRO A 30 15.45 -12.36 -10.54
N SER A 31 15.86 -12.89 -9.38
CA SER A 31 15.54 -14.26 -8.91
C SER A 31 14.25 -14.33 -8.09
N GLY A 32 13.48 -13.24 -8.01
CA GLY A 32 12.29 -13.10 -7.19
C GLY A 32 12.54 -12.40 -5.84
N PHE A 33 11.50 -11.77 -5.31
CA PHE A 33 11.51 -11.05 -4.04
C PHE A 33 10.83 -11.88 -2.94
N TYR A 34 11.63 -12.37 -2.00
CA TYR A 34 11.16 -13.19 -0.88
C TYR A 34 11.74 -12.69 0.44
N ILE A 35 10.86 -12.30 1.37
CA ILE A 35 11.26 -11.96 2.72
C ILE A 35 11.36 -13.25 3.53
N SER A 36 12.57 -13.59 3.96
CA SER A 36 12.84 -14.86 4.65
C SER A 36 12.22 -14.90 6.04
N GLN A 37 12.04 -13.72 6.65
CA GLN A 37 11.48 -13.59 7.97
C GLN A 37 9.95 -13.74 7.96
N LYS A 38 9.43 -14.88 8.42
CA LYS A 38 7.99 -15.02 8.69
C LYS A 38 7.61 -14.33 10.00
N ILE A 39 6.77 -13.31 9.91
CA ILE A 39 6.25 -12.59 11.08
C ILE A 39 5.07 -13.36 11.68
N LYS A 40 5.26 -13.89 12.89
CA LYS A 40 4.18 -14.47 13.71
C LYS A 40 3.62 -13.40 14.66
N PHE A 41 2.68 -13.79 15.53
CA PHE A 41 2.12 -12.92 16.57
C PHE A 41 3.23 -12.04 17.21
N PRO A 42 3.11 -10.70 17.21
CA PRO A 42 1.90 -9.88 17.03
C PRO A 42 1.48 -9.55 15.57
N PHE A 43 1.95 -10.31 14.59
CA PHE A 43 1.66 -10.17 13.14
C PHE A 43 2.20 -8.90 12.48
N ILE A 44 2.82 -8.01 13.24
CA ILE A 44 3.54 -6.86 12.72
C ILE A 44 4.89 -6.70 13.42
N LYS A 45 5.92 -6.34 12.67
CA LYS A 45 7.25 -6.01 13.19
C LYS A 45 7.74 -4.73 12.55
N PHE A 46 8.33 -3.86 13.35
CA PHE A 46 8.95 -2.62 12.91
C PHE A 46 10.47 -2.76 12.92
N GLY A 47 11.14 -2.28 11.89
CA GLY A 47 12.61 -2.17 11.88
C GLY A 47 13.27 -2.58 10.57
N PRO A 48 14.61 -2.72 10.56
CA PRO A 48 15.37 -2.90 9.34
C PRO A 48 15.06 -4.25 8.67
N VAL A 49 15.01 -4.22 7.34
CA VAL A 49 14.75 -5.37 6.47
C VAL A 49 16.04 -5.74 5.75
N ALA A 50 16.46 -7.00 5.85
CA ALA A 50 17.73 -7.44 5.28
C ALA A 50 17.68 -7.40 3.75
N GLU A 51 16.53 -7.72 3.18
CA GLU A 51 16.25 -7.78 1.76
C GLU A 51 16.38 -6.40 1.09
N LEU A 52 16.14 -5.30 1.83
CA LEU A 52 16.30 -3.93 1.34
C LEU A 52 17.77 -3.48 1.24
N LYS A 53 18.74 -4.26 1.74
CA LYS A 53 20.17 -3.92 1.66
C LYS A 53 20.72 -3.91 0.24
N LEU A 54 20.02 -4.53 -0.72
CA LEU A 54 20.38 -4.50 -2.13
C LEU A 54 20.15 -3.13 -2.76
N PHE A 55 19.30 -2.29 -2.16
CA PHE A 55 19.06 -0.95 -2.64
C PHE A 55 20.19 0.00 -2.25
N SER A 56 20.63 0.81 -3.21
CA SER A 56 21.49 1.95 -2.90
C SER A 56 20.75 2.94 -1.99
N LYS A 57 21.49 3.71 -1.18
CA LYS A 57 20.92 4.77 -0.33
C LYS A 57 20.03 5.74 -1.13
N LYS A 58 20.40 6.03 -2.38
CA LYS A 58 19.61 6.91 -3.26
C LYS A 58 18.22 6.33 -3.53
N ILE A 59 18.14 5.04 -3.85
CA ILE A 59 16.87 4.36 -4.12
C ILE A 59 16.00 4.29 -2.87
N ILE A 60 16.57 3.99 -1.70
CA ILE A 60 15.81 4.00 -0.45
C ILE A 60 15.20 5.38 -0.18
N LEU A 61 15.97 6.46 -0.38
CA LEU A 61 15.46 7.82 -0.23
C LEU A 61 14.39 8.17 -1.28
N THR A 62 14.54 7.67 -2.51
CA THR A 62 13.52 7.82 -3.55
C THR A 62 12.22 7.12 -3.14
N GLU A 63 12.27 5.90 -2.63
CA GLU A 63 11.07 5.18 -2.16
C GLU A 63 10.42 5.86 -0.96
N LEU A 64 11.19 6.37 0.00
CA LEU A 64 10.65 7.19 1.08
C LEU A 64 9.95 8.45 0.54
N GLY A 65 10.54 9.13 -0.44
CA GLY A 65 9.92 10.29 -1.09
C GLY A 65 8.63 9.93 -1.83
N ARG A 66 8.61 8.76 -2.48
CA ARG A 66 7.47 8.23 -3.23
C ARG A 66 6.30 7.85 -2.31
N GLU A 67 6.56 7.14 -1.22
CA GLU A 67 5.56 6.81 -0.20
C GLU A 67 4.97 8.08 0.44
N LEU A 68 5.82 9.05 0.80
CA LEU A 68 5.36 10.33 1.33
C LEU A 68 4.49 11.08 0.31
N SER A 69 4.91 11.10 -0.96
CA SER A 69 4.14 11.72 -2.04
C SER A 69 2.77 11.06 -2.21
N THR A 70 2.70 9.73 -2.10
CA THR A 70 1.44 8.96 -2.15
C THR A 70 0.48 9.37 -1.03
N LEU A 71 0.98 9.48 0.21
CA LEU A 71 0.19 9.95 1.34
C LEU A 71 -0.31 11.38 1.16
N ILE A 72 0.55 12.28 0.65
CA ILE A 72 0.18 13.67 0.34
C ILE A 72 -0.90 13.71 -0.74
N MET A 73 -0.76 12.93 -1.82
CA MET A 73 -1.75 12.87 -2.90
C MET A 73 -3.12 12.40 -2.39
N LEU A 74 -3.16 11.33 -1.59
CA LEU A 74 -4.40 10.81 -1.00
C LEU A 74 -5.04 11.85 -0.06
N LEU A 75 -4.25 12.49 0.79
CA LEU A 75 -4.72 13.53 1.70
C LEU A 75 -5.26 14.74 0.93
N SER A 76 -4.52 15.26 -0.05
CA SER A 76 -4.95 16.38 -0.89
C SER A 76 -6.23 16.06 -1.65
N PHE A 77 -6.34 14.87 -2.25
CA PHE A 77 -7.55 14.42 -2.92
C PHE A 77 -8.76 14.43 -1.96
N ALA A 78 -8.60 13.84 -0.77
CA ALA A 78 -9.65 13.77 0.23
C ALA A 78 -10.10 15.15 0.74
N MET A 79 -9.16 16.09 0.89
CA MET A 79 -9.44 17.48 1.26
C MET A 79 -10.23 18.25 0.19
N ILE A 80 -10.01 17.93 -1.09
CA ILE A 80 -10.71 18.54 -2.24
C ILE A 80 -12.15 18.01 -2.32
N VAL A 81 -12.35 16.70 -2.18
CA VAL A 81 -13.67 16.06 -2.42
C VAL A 81 -14.60 16.04 -1.19
N GLY A 82 -14.04 16.11 0.02
CA GLY A 82 -14.82 16.07 1.26
C GLY A 82 -15.38 17.43 1.69
N ASN A 83 -16.69 17.49 1.90
CA ASN A 83 -17.42 18.70 2.31
C ASN A 83 -17.43 18.97 3.83
N SER A 84 -17.02 17.98 4.64
CA SER A 84 -16.91 18.09 6.11
C SER A 84 -15.66 17.36 6.59
N SER A 85 -15.22 17.60 7.82
CA SER A 85 -14.06 16.89 8.38
C SER A 85 -14.25 15.36 8.39
N ALA A 86 -15.46 14.90 8.71
CA ALA A 86 -15.80 13.48 8.67
C ALA A 86 -15.76 12.91 7.24
N ALA A 87 -16.34 13.63 6.26
CA ALA A 87 -16.31 13.20 4.87
C ALA A 87 -14.89 13.20 4.29
N ARG A 88 -14.03 14.16 4.66
CA ARG A 88 -12.61 14.19 4.26
C ARG A 88 -11.87 12.97 4.79
N ILE A 89 -12.05 12.64 6.07
CA ILE A 89 -11.45 11.42 6.64
C ILE A 89 -11.99 10.17 5.93
N ALA A 90 -13.30 10.08 5.69
CA ALA A 90 -13.90 8.92 5.02
C ALA A 90 -13.42 8.78 3.57
N TYR A 91 -13.29 9.85 2.80
CA TYR A 91 -12.75 9.77 1.44
C TYR A 91 -11.25 9.42 1.41
N PHE A 92 -10.47 9.89 2.39
CA PHE A 92 -9.09 9.45 2.56
C PHE A 92 -9.01 7.95 2.82
N LEU A 93 -9.77 7.45 3.80
CA LEU A 93 -9.81 6.04 4.18
C LEU A 93 -10.34 5.14 3.04
N LEU A 94 -11.36 5.60 2.31
CA LEU A 94 -11.89 4.89 1.15
C LEU A 94 -10.83 4.77 0.06
N ALA A 95 -10.18 5.88 -0.30
CA ALA A 95 -9.15 5.89 -1.32
C ALA A 95 -7.95 5.03 -0.91
N PHE A 96 -7.49 5.16 0.35
CA PHE A 96 -6.37 4.39 0.89
C PHE A 96 -6.66 2.87 0.87
N GLY A 97 -7.82 2.44 1.37
CA GLY A 97 -8.16 1.02 1.44
C GLY A 97 -8.33 0.39 0.05
N ILE A 98 -8.99 1.10 -0.88
CA ILE A 98 -9.14 0.61 -2.26
C ILE A 98 -7.79 0.54 -2.95
N TRP A 99 -6.97 1.57 -2.80
CA TRP A 99 -5.61 1.63 -3.33
C TRP A 99 -4.77 0.44 -2.88
N ASP A 100 -4.73 0.16 -1.58
CA ASP A 100 -3.92 -0.90 -0.96
C ASP A 100 -4.35 -2.30 -1.46
N ILE A 101 -5.66 -2.57 -1.52
CA ILE A 101 -6.16 -3.85 -2.04
C ILE A 101 -5.79 -4.02 -3.52
N PHE A 102 -6.02 -3.00 -4.33
CA PHE A 102 -5.76 -3.09 -5.77
C PHE A 102 -4.27 -3.15 -6.09
N TYR A 103 -3.41 -2.53 -5.28
CA TYR A 103 -1.97 -2.74 -5.35
C TYR A 103 -1.60 -4.24 -5.30
N TYR A 104 -2.12 -5.00 -4.32
CA TYR A 104 -1.89 -6.45 -4.27
C TYR A 104 -2.53 -7.21 -5.42
N ILE A 105 -3.71 -6.81 -5.89
CA ILE A 105 -4.36 -7.44 -7.05
C ILE A 105 -3.47 -7.30 -8.30
N PHE A 106 -2.94 -6.11 -8.57
CA PHE A 106 -2.07 -5.88 -9.72
C PHE A 106 -0.75 -6.62 -9.60
N LEU A 107 -0.13 -6.64 -8.42
CA LEU A 107 1.04 -7.48 -8.19
C LEU A 107 0.74 -8.96 -8.42
N LYS A 108 -0.45 -9.43 -8.05
CA LYS A 108 -0.85 -10.83 -8.28
C LYS A 108 -1.02 -11.12 -9.76
N ILE A 109 -1.57 -10.20 -10.52
CA ILE A 109 -1.75 -10.34 -11.97
C ILE A 109 -0.41 -10.33 -12.71
N ILE A 110 0.49 -9.40 -12.36
CA ILE A 110 1.73 -9.14 -13.12
C ILE A 110 2.85 -10.08 -12.69
N LEU A 111 3.03 -10.31 -11.38
CA LEU A 111 4.16 -11.05 -10.81
C LEU A 111 3.77 -12.40 -10.20
N ASN A 112 2.48 -12.76 -10.22
CA ASN A 112 1.94 -13.89 -9.46
C ASN A 112 2.26 -13.82 -7.95
N TRP A 113 2.50 -12.62 -7.42
CA TRP A 113 2.85 -12.36 -6.02
C TRP A 113 1.74 -11.56 -5.33
N PRO A 114 1.38 -11.85 -4.07
CA PRO A 114 1.98 -12.85 -3.19
C PRO A 114 1.59 -14.28 -3.56
N GLU A 115 2.43 -15.24 -3.14
CA GLU A 115 2.14 -16.67 -3.29
C GLU A 115 0.93 -17.09 -2.45
N SER A 116 0.80 -16.50 -1.26
CA SER A 116 -0.32 -16.72 -0.35
C SER A 116 -0.57 -15.49 0.50
N PHE A 117 -1.73 -15.42 1.15
CA PHE A 117 -2.03 -14.38 2.13
C PHE A 117 -1.07 -14.34 3.34
N ASN A 118 -0.33 -15.42 3.60
CA ASN A 118 0.67 -15.50 4.68
C ASN A 118 2.07 -15.10 4.23
N THR A 119 2.28 -14.76 2.96
CA THR A 119 3.54 -14.21 2.48
C THR A 119 3.85 -12.93 3.25
N THR A 120 5.07 -12.80 3.75
CA THR A 120 5.50 -11.57 4.44
C THR A 120 5.83 -10.50 3.42
N ASP A 121 5.39 -9.27 3.71
CA ASP A 121 5.62 -8.08 2.93
C ASP A 121 6.18 -6.94 3.78
N VAL A 122 6.70 -5.90 3.11
CA VAL A 122 6.99 -4.59 3.68
C VAL A 122 5.89 -3.62 3.27
N PHE A 123 5.01 -3.27 4.21
CA PHE A 123 3.83 -2.46 3.91
C PHE A 123 4.16 -0.99 3.61
N PHE A 124 5.09 -0.43 4.37
CA PHE A 124 5.55 0.96 4.29
C PHE A 124 6.98 1.04 4.85
N LEU A 125 7.76 2.03 4.39
CA LEU A 125 9.08 2.38 4.92
C LEU A 125 9.02 3.53 5.94
N ILE A 126 7.96 4.35 5.91
CA ILE A 126 7.77 5.50 6.82
C ILE A 126 7.02 5.08 8.10
N PRO A 127 7.42 5.54 9.31
CA PRO A 127 8.68 6.21 9.65
C PRO A 127 9.87 5.25 9.76
N THR A 128 9.59 3.95 9.81
CA THR A 128 10.51 2.82 9.79
C THR A 128 9.82 1.68 9.05
N PRO A 129 10.51 0.67 8.47
CA PRO A 129 9.84 -0.38 7.74
C PRO A 129 8.85 -1.20 8.58
N TRP A 130 7.67 -1.47 8.01
CA TRP A 130 6.57 -2.23 8.61
C TRP A 130 6.50 -3.59 7.93
N LEU A 131 6.76 -4.66 8.68
CA LEU A 131 6.72 -6.02 8.15
C LEU A 131 5.55 -6.81 8.73
N GLY A 132 4.89 -7.59 7.88
CA GLY A 132 3.85 -8.51 8.32
C GLY A 132 3.32 -9.36 7.17
N PRO A 133 2.37 -10.27 7.43
CA PRO A 133 1.73 -11.06 6.40
C PRO A 133 0.73 -10.22 5.58
N VAL A 134 0.61 -10.48 4.28
CA VAL A 134 -0.24 -9.69 3.36
C VAL A 134 -1.72 -9.64 3.77
N TRP A 135 -2.25 -10.66 4.46
CA TRP A 135 -3.64 -10.58 4.94
C TRP A 135 -3.88 -9.40 5.89
N LEU A 136 -2.86 -8.94 6.63
CA LEU A 136 -3.00 -7.89 7.63
C LEU A 136 -3.40 -6.53 7.02
N PRO A 137 -2.66 -5.96 6.05
CA PRO A 137 -3.06 -4.72 5.40
C PRO A 137 -4.39 -4.88 4.64
N ILE A 138 -4.61 -6.02 3.96
CA ILE A 138 -5.90 -6.29 3.28
C ILE A 138 -7.08 -6.24 4.25
N LEU A 139 -6.96 -6.87 5.43
CA LEU A 139 -8.00 -6.87 6.45
C LEU A 139 -8.26 -5.45 6.96
N CYS A 140 -7.20 -4.70 7.28
CA CYS A 140 -7.30 -3.30 7.68
C CYS A 140 -8.01 -2.47 6.59
N SER A 141 -7.64 -2.66 5.33
CA SER A 141 -8.23 -1.99 4.17
C SER A 141 -9.71 -2.28 4.01
N VAL A 142 -10.14 -3.54 4.18
CA VAL A 142 -11.57 -3.90 4.17
C VAL A 142 -12.33 -3.18 5.29
N ILE A 143 -11.80 -3.16 6.51
CA ILE A 143 -12.43 -2.51 7.66
C ILE A 143 -12.60 -1.01 7.42
N ILE A 144 -11.54 -0.32 6.99
CA ILE A 144 -11.61 1.13 6.75
C ILE A 144 -12.50 1.49 5.57
N ILE A 145 -12.60 0.63 4.54
CA ILE A 145 -13.56 0.81 3.43
C ILE A 145 -14.99 0.75 3.96
N ILE A 146 -15.32 -0.24 4.80
CA ILE A 146 -16.66 -0.38 5.39
C ILE A 146 -16.99 0.87 6.21
N ILE A 147 -16.08 1.31 7.09
CA ILE A 147 -16.26 2.53 7.89
C ILE A 147 -16.48 3.75 6.99
N SER A 148 -15.73 3.84 5.89
CA SER A 148 -15.85 4.97 4.95
C SER A 148 -17.23 4.99 4.28
N PHE A 149 -17.75 3.84 3.86
CA PHE A 149 -19.10 3.75 3.30
C PHE A 149 -20.17 4.11 4.34
N LEU A 150 -20.02 3.69 5.60
CA LEU A 150 -20.95 4.04 6.67
C LEU A 150 -21.01 5.55 6.97
N ILE A 151 -19.94 6.30 6.68
CA ILE A 151 -19.88 7.75 6.88
C ILE A 151 -20.37 8.53 5.65
N LEU A 152 -20.18 7.97 4.44
CA LEU A 152 -20.45 8.66 3.18
C LEU A 152 -21.86 8.40 2.61
N LEU A 153 -22.55 7.37 3.10
CA LEU A 153 -23.93 7.03 2.76
C LEU A 153 -24.89 7.59 3.81
#